data_AF-G1QFU7-F1
#
_entry.id   AF-G1QFU7-F1
#
_cell.length_a   1.000
_cell.length_b   1.000
_cell.length_c   1.000
_cell.angle_alpha   90.00
_cell.angle_beta   90.00
_cell.angle_gamma   90.00
#
_symmetry.space_group_name_H-M   'P 1'
#
loop_
_entity.id
_entity.type
_entity.pdbx_description
1 polymer ?
#
loop_
_entity_poly.entity_id
_entity_poly.type
_entity_poly.pdbx_seq_one_letter_code
_entity_poly.pdbx_strand_id
1 'polypeptide(L)'
;LFRLFQKCRLSGSVFITLKKYDGRTKPILRKGSVEGFEPSDNKCLLRATDGKKKISTVVSSKEVNKFQMAYSNLLRANMDGLKKRDKKSKSKKSKAAQ
;
A
#
# COMPACT_ATOMS: atom_id res chain seq x y z
N LEU A 1 -6.55 2.51 -8.38
CA LEU A 1 -6.47 1.45 -7.35
C LEU A 1 -7.84 0.89 -6.98
N PHE A 2 -8.83 1.73 -6.63
CA PHE A 2 -10.20 1.29 -6.32
C PHE A 2 -10.79 0.31 -7.35
N ARG A 3 -10.70 0.61 -8.65
CA ARG A 3 -11.16 -0.28 -9.73
C ARG A 3 -10.47 -1.65 -9.75
N LEU A 4 -9.21 -1.77 -9.30
CA LEU A 4 -8.53 -3.07 -9.20
C LEU A 4 -9.14 -3.92 -8.07
N PHE A 5 -9.40 -3.32 -6.91
CA PHE A 5 -10.05 -4.00 -5.79
C PHE A 5 -11.47 -4.46 -6.15
N GLN A 6 -12.27 -3.62 -6.80
CA GLN A 6 -13.61 -4.00 -7.24
C GLN A 6 -13.59 -5.19 -8.22
N LYS A 7 -12.67 -5.17 -9.18
CA LYS A 7 -12.54 -6.24 -10.18
C LYS A 7 -12.10 -7.57 -9.57
N CYS A 8 -11.21 -7.54 -8.57
CA CYS A 8 -10.68 -8.74 -7.91
C CYS A 8 -11.48 -9.18 -6.68
N ARG A 9 -12.70 -8.65 -6.46
CA ARG A 9 -13.47 -8.90 -5.23
C ARG A 9 -14.00 -10.32 -5.12
N LEU A 10 -14.42 -10.93 -6.23
CA LEU A 10 -14.93 -12.31 -6.26
C LEU A 10 -13.81 -13.34 -6.46
N SER A 11 -12.80 -12.99 -7.26
CA SER A 11 -11.68 -13.87 -7.57
C SER A 11 -10.47 -13.05 -8.02
N GLY A 12 -9.28 -13.55 -7.70
CA GLY A 12 -8.00 -12.92 -8.01
C GLY A 12 -7.32 -12.30 -6.80
N SER A 13 -6.18 -11.65 -7.04
CA SER A 13 -5.38 -11.01 -6.01
C SER A 13 -4.86 -9.68 -6.50
N VAL A 14 -4.83 -8.70 -5.61
CA VAL A 14 -4.24 -7.38 -5.88
C VAL A 14 -2.90 -7.30 -5.15
N PHE A 15 -1.83 -7.10 -5.89
CA PHE A 15 -0.49 -6.90 -5.34
C PHE A 15 -0.20 -5.40 -5.28
N ILE A 16 0.26 -4.92 -4.14
CA ILE A 16 0.71 -3.54 -3.96
C ILE A 16 2.14 -3.55 -3.43
N THR A 17 3.03 -2.79 -4.05
CA THR A 17 4.43 -2.64 -3.61
C THR A 17 4.77 -1.19 -3.39
N LEU A 18 5.49 -0.89 -2.31
CA LEU A 18 6.05 0.43 -1.99
C LEU A 18 7.58 0.32 -1.92
N LYS A 19 8.30 1.20 -2.62
CA LYS A 19 9.77 1.24 -2.59
C LYS A 19 10.26 2.69 -2.59
N LYS A 20 11.39 2.99 -1.91
CA LYS A 20 12.07 4.28 -2.05
C LYS A 20 12.39 4.51 -3.54
N TYR A 21 12.07 5.69 -4.04
CA TYR A 21 12.32 6.06 -5.43
C TYR A 21 13.38 7.13 -5.46
N ASP A 22 14.45 6.84 -6.19
CA ASP A 22 15.61 7.71 -6.35
C ASP A 22 15.40 8.76 -7.45
N GLY A 23 14.36 8.64 -8.27
CA GLY A 23 14.08 9.54 -9.40
C GLY A 23 14.54 9.00 -10.75
N ARG A 24 15.13 7.80 -10.79
CA ARG A 24 15.78 7.28 -11.99
C ARG A 24 14.76 6.86 -13.05
N THR A 25 14.94 7.39 -14.26
CA THR A 25 14.16 7.00 -15.45
C THR A 25 14.95 6.11 -16.41
N LYS A 26 16.27 5.95 -16.18
CA LYS A 26 17.20 5.17 -16.99
C LYS A 26 18.03 4.23 -16.10
N PRO A 27 18.50 3.08 -16.63
CA PRO A 27 19.39 2.19 -15.89
C PRO A 27 20.73 2.86 -15.59
N ILE A 28 21.41 2.42 -14.52
CA ILE A 28 22.76 2.89 -14.17
C ILE A 28 23.76 2.23 -15.13
N LEU A 29 24.53 3.04 -15.85
CA LEU A 29 25.62 2.57 -16.71
C LEU A 29 26.73 1.97 -15.83
N ARG A 30 27.25 0.79 -16.21
CA ARG A 30 28.37 0.16 -15.49
C ARG A 30 29.67 0.88 -15.89
N LYS A 31 30.23 1.66 -14.95
CA LYS A 31 31.51 2.39 -14.98
C LYS A 31 31.62 3.45 -16.09
N GLY A 32 31.70 4.73 -15.71
CA GLY A 32 32.23 5.78 -16.60
C GLY A 32 31.74 7.20 -16.37
N SER A 33 30.52 7.42 -15.88
CA SER A 33 30.04 8.77 -15.56
C SER A 33 28.85 8.66 -14.62
N VAL A 34 29.05 9.07 -13.37
CA VAL A 34 27.99 9.39 -12.42
C VAL A 34 27.96 10.91 -12.27
N GLU A 35 28.12 11.64 -13.36
CA GLU A 35 27.93 13.08 -13.33
C GLU A 35 26.42 13.38 -13.42
N GLY A 36 25.84 13.83 -12.31
CA GLY A 36 24.61 14.63 -12.34
C GLY A 36 23.32 13.96 -11.87
N PHE A 37 23.34 12.78 -11.25
CA PHE A 37 22.13 12.23 -10.62
C PHE A 37 22.12 12.50 -9.12
N GLU A 38 21.72 13.72 -8.73
CA GLU A 38 21.31 13.99 -7.36
C GLU A 38 20.05 13.16 -7.06
N PRO A 39 20.11 12.16 -6.15
CA PRO A 39 18.95 11.39 -5.78
C PRO A 39 17.86 12.36 -5.35
N SER A 40 16.67 12.30 -5.96
CA SER A 40 15.62 13.19 -5.51
C SER A 40 15.21 12.73 -4.10
N ASP A 41 15.67 13.47 -3.09
CA ASP A 41 15.51 13.05 -1.72
C ASP A 41 14.02 13.02 -1.37
N ASN A 42 13.62 11.92 -0.73
CA ASN A 42 12.29 11.71 -0.14
C ASN A 42 11.12 11.51 -1.12
N LYS A 43 11.31 10.69 -2.16
CA LYS A 43 10.21 10.12 -2.95
C LYS A 43 10.05 8.61 -2.73
N CYS A 44 8.83 8.11 -2.92
CA CYS A 44 8.54 6.69 -2.96
C CYS A 44 7.69 6.33 -4.17
N LEU A 45 7.91 5.13 -4.72
CA LEU A 45 7.16 4.57 -5.83
C LEU A 45 6.18 3.54 -5.28
N LEU A 46 4.89 3.77 -5.53
CA LEU A 46 3.84 2.82 -5.28
C LEU A 46 3.44 2.14 -6.60
N ARG A 47 3.34 0.81 -6.61
CA ARG A 47 2.86 0.03 -7.76
C ARG A 47 1.74 -0.88 -7.32
N ALA A 48 0.72 -1.05 -8.17
CA ALA A 48 -0.36 -1.99 -7.94
C ALA A 48 -0.72 -2.78 -9.20
N THR A 49 -1.08 -4.04 -9.05
CA THR A 49 -1.48 -4.91 -10.16
C THR A 49 -2.42 -6.04 -9.73
N ASP A 50 -3.32 -6.45 -10.64
CA ASP A 50 -4.12 -7.67 -10.56
C ASP A 50 -3.45 -8.86 -11.29
N GLY A 51 -2.15 -8.74 -11.60
CA GLY A 51 -1.41 -9.68 -12.46
C GLY A 51 -1.54 -9.39 -13.96
N LYS A 52 -2.56 -8.62 -14.39
CA LYS A 52 -2.80 -8.27 -15.80
C LYS A 52 -2.53 -6.79 -16.04
N LYS A 53 -3.32 -5.92 -15.41
CA LYS A 53 -3.19 -4.46 -15.47
C LYS A 53 -2.23 -3.98 -14.40
N LYS A 54 -1.33 -3.07 -14.78
CA LYS A 54 -0.34 -2.45 -13.89
C LYS A 54 -0.60 -0.95 -13.82
N ILE A 55 -0.53 -0.39 -12.61
CA ILE A 55 -0.54 1.05 -12.35
C ILE A 55 0.59 1.39 -11.40
N SER A 56 1.15 2.58 -11.54
CA SER A 56 2.21 3.08 -10.67
C SER A 56 2.05 4.57 -10.44
N THR A 57 2.46 5.05 -9.26
CA THR A 57 2.53 6.47 -8.93
C THR A 57 3.76 6.74 -8.08
N VAL A 58 4.40 7.88 -8.31
CA VAL A 58 5.45 8.40 -7.42
C VAL A 58 4.77 9.33 -6.43
N VAL A 59 5.16 9.25 -5.16
CA VAL A 59 4.68 10.12 -4.08
C VAL A 59 5.88 10.85 -3.51
N SER A 60 5.80 12.17 -3.49
CA SER A 60 6.79 13.06 -2.90
C SER A 60 6.44 13.39 -1.44
N SER A 61 7.42 13.91 -0.69
CA SER A 61 7.20 14.42 0.67
C SER A 61 6.11 15.49 0.76
N LYS A 62 5.94 16.31 -0.29
CA LYS A 62 4.96 17.41 -0.32
C LYS A 62 3.51 16.91 -0.29
N GLU A 63 3.22 15.76 -0.90
CA GLU A 63 1.85 15.26 -1.04
C GLU A 63 1.55 14.07 -0.11
N VAL A 64 2.53 13.63 0.68
CA VAL A 64 2.44 12.40 1.49
C VAL A 64 1.28 12.42 2.48
N ASN A 65 1.01 13.56 3.12
CA ASN A 65 -0.07 13.68 4.12
C ASN A 65 -1.44 13.48 3.48
N LYS A 66 -1.69 14.15 2.33
CA LYS A 66 -2.93 14.01 1.58
C LYS A 66 -3.07 12.61 1.00
N PHE A 67 -1.98 12.07 0.46
CA PHE A 67 -1.94 10.73 -0.10
C PHE A 67 -2.24 9.68 0.97
N GLN A 68 -1.63 9.77 2.15
CA GLN A 68 -1.80 8.83 3.25
C GLN A 68 -3.25 8.75 3.70
N MET A 69 -3.94 9.88 3.88
CA MET A 69 -5.35 9.89 4.29
C MET A 69 -6.23 9.18 3.26
N ALA A 70 -6.12 9.54 1.98
CA ALA A 70 -6.89 8.93 0.90
C ALA A 70 -6.56 7.44 0.71
N TYR A 71 -5.27 7.09 0.76
CA TYR A 71 -4.79 5.72 0.60
C TYR A 71 -5.23 4.82 1.75
N SER A 72 -5.14 5.30 3.00
CA SER A 72 -5.58 4.56 4.19
C SER A 72 -7.08 4.28 4.16
N ASN A 73 -7.89 5.28 3.81
CA ASN A 73 -9.34 5.11 3.68
C ASN A 73 -9.70 4.13 2.55
N LEU A 74 -9.01 4.21 1.42
CA LEU A 74 -9.19 3.27 0.31
C LEU A 74 -8.89 1.83 0.76
N LEU A 75 -7.75 1.60 1.43
CA LEU A 75 -7.36 0.28 1.91
C LEU A 75 -8.38 -0.30 2.90
N ARG A 76 -8.79 0.47 3.91
CA ARG A 76 -9.78 0.02 4.90
C ARG A 76 -11.13 -0.30 4.27
N ALA A 77 -11.57 0.48 3.29
CA ALA A 77 -12.86 0.29 2.63
C ALA A 77 -12.88 -0.94 1.69
N ASN A 78 -11.73 -1.41 1.20
CA ASN A 78 -11.66 -2.47 0.19
C ASN A 78 -11.10 -3.80 0.70
N MET A 79 -10.40 -3.83 1.84
CA MET A 79 -9.87 -5.06 2.45
C MET A 79 -10.78 -5.55 3.59
N ASP A 80 -12.07 -5.68 3.28
CA ASP A 80 -13.15 -6.00 4.24
C ASP A 80 -13.47 -7.50 4.35
N GLY A 81 -12.93 -8.34 3.46
CA GLY A 81 -13.21 -9.77 3.38
C GLY A 81 -12.48 -10.67 4.39
N LEU A 82 -11.85 -10.11 5.42
CA LEU A 82 -11.14 -10.89 6.45
C LEU A 82 -12.09 -11.38 7.54
N LYS A 83 -11.79 -12.55 8.13
CA LYS A 83 -12.54 -13.07 9.28
C LYS A 83 -12.52 -12.04 10.42
N LYS A 84 -13.69 -11.77 11.00
CA LYS A 84 -13.78 -10.94 12.20
C LYS A 84 -13.07 -11.67 13.34
N ARG A 85 -12.37 -10.91 14.19
CA ARG A 85 -11.76 -11.46 15.39
C ARG A 85 -12.87 -12.02 16.29
N ASP A 86 -12.77 -13.30 16.63
CA ASP A 86 -13.67 -13.90 17.61
C ASP A 86 -13.55 -13.16 18.93
N LYS A 87 -14.67 -12.62 19.41
CA LYS A 87 -14.74 -12.11 20.77
C LYS A 87 -14.67 -13.34 21.68
N LYS A 88 -13.47 -13.68 22.16
CA LYS A 88 -13.32 -14.62 23.29
C LYS A 88 -14.20 -14.06 24.40
N SER A 89 -15.34 -14.70 24.62
CA SER A 89 -16.29 -14.28 25.65
C SER A 89 -15.51 -14.22 26.96
N LYS A 90 -15.37 -13.03 27.54
CA LYS A 90 -15.03 -12.93 28.96
C LYS A 90 -16.14 -13.72 29.66
N SER A 91 -15.81 -14.93 30.12
CA SER A 91 -16.68 -15.73 30.96
C SER A 91 -17.21 -14.79 32.03
N LYS A 92 -18.54 -14.62 32.08
CA LYS A 92 -19.20 -13.99 33.23
C LYS A 92 -18.71 -14.75 34.45
N LYS A 93 -17.82 -14.15 35.26
CA LYS A 93 -17.66 -14.58 36.65
C LYS A 93 -19.04 -14.36 37.26
N SER A 94 -19.78 -15.44 37.45
CA SER A 94 -20.92 -15.48 38.34
C SER A 94 -20.43 -14.96 39.69
N LYS A 95 -20.89 -13.76 40.08
CA LYS A 95 -20.78 -13.36 41.49
C LYS A 95 -21.64 -14.36 42.26
N ALA A 96 -21.00 -15.10 43.16
CA ALA A 96 -21.71 -15.84 44.18
C ALA A 96 -22.52 -14.84 45.02
N ALA A 97 -23.79 -15.15 45.25
CA ALA A 97 -24.62 -14.47 46.24
C ALA A 97 -24.04 -14.77 47.63
N GLN A 98 -24.07 -13.76 48.50
CA GLN A 98 -23.83 -13.87 49.93
C GLN A 98 -25.01 -13.23 50.64
#